data_AF-A0A924D8G7-F1
#
_entry.id   AF-A0A924D8G7-F1
#
_cell.length_a   1.000
_cell.length_b   1.000
_cell.length_c   1.000
_cell.angle_alpha   90.00
_cell.angle_beta   90.00
_cell.angle_gamma   90.00
#
_symmetry.space_group_name_H-M   'P 1'
#
loop_
_entity.id
_entity.type
_entity.pdbx_description
1 polymer ?
#
loop_
_entity_poly.entity_id
_entity_poly.type
_entity_poly.pdbx_seq_one_letter_code
_entity_poly.pdbx_strand_id
1 'polypeptide(L)'
;MTELEKFEELKQKVLLKYQEQYPYFQGNLQRFSSQDIQNLIGLIETNCKQTISEKWIYTHLKPETNSKIPRKDMLNILSEFVGFSGWDEFVFEDKIPESQGTDKPKKSKKWLLLLLIFLILSIVLIFSIFNKKEVPKTKTIELNNEFTNEKVNSDEVKVYQVEDSVKQELEIKEGKVQVSNANEKKTKLVIQSPFYEPKTVVFNANNNSKTPKSIDLKPDDYAMMLKAFMLSDIKDWQTRKEQLNKILSDNLEVIVMLKNDLGAEYFNKNEFSQKLIIPTENVRKMKIIEIKNDANDKIEFIRIKQE
;
A
#
# COMPACT_ATOMS: atom_id res chain seq x y z
N MET A 1 -13.63 -44.71 -32.29
CA MET A 1 -13.20 -43.31 -32.44
C MET A 1 -11.68 -43.29 -32.36
N THR A 2 -11.01 -42.72 -33.35
CA THR A 2 -9.54 -42.55 -33.33
C THR A 2 -9.14 -41.43 -32.38
N GLU A 3 -7.90 -41.40 -31.91
CA GLU A 3 -7.43 -40.32 -31.01
C GLU A 3 -7.51 -38.92 -31.67
N LEU A 4 -7.39 -38.86 -33.01
CA LEU A 4 -7.58 -37.64 -33.79
C LEU A 4 -9.03 -37.16 -33.80
N GLU A 5 -9.99 -38.08 -33.95
CA GLU A 5 -11.42 -37.74 -33.84
C GLU A 5 -11.77 -37.21 -32.45
N LYS A 6 -11.19 -37.81 -31.40
CA LYS A 6 -11.34 -37.30 -30.03
C LYS A 6 -10.75 -35.91 -29.86
N PHE A 7 -9.63 -35.63 -30.51
CA PHE A 7 -9.04 -34.29 -30.45
C PHE A 7 -9.92 -33.25 -31.15
N GLU A 8 -10.57 -33.60 -32.26
CA GLU A 8 -11.56 -32.72 -32.89
C GLU A 8 -12.80 -32.51 -32.02
N GLU A 9 -13.25 -33.52 -31.26
CA GLU A 9 -14.32 -33.35 -30.27
C GLU A 9 -13.89 -32.39 -29.15
N LEU A 10 -12.66 -32.52 -28.65
CA LEU A 10 -12.12 -31.62 -27.63
C LEU A 10 -12.09 -30.17 -28.14
N LYS A 11 -11.67 -29.97 -29.40
CA LYS A 11 -11.72 -28.66 -30.07
C LYS A 11 -13.13 -28.06 -30.05
N GLN A 12 -14.17 -28.85 -30.33
CA GLN A 12 -15.54 -28.35 -30.26
C GLN A 12 -15.95 -27.97 -28.83
N LYS A 13 -15.60 -28.77 -27.82
CA LYS A 13 -15.89 -28.41 -26.42
C LYS A 13 -15.14 -27.16 -25.96
N VAL A 14 -13.90 -26.97 -26.43
CA VAL A 14 -13.13 -25.74 -26.17
C VAL A 14 -13.83 -24.53 -26.77
N LEU A 15 -14.34 -24.65 -28.00
CA LEU A 15 -15.10 -23.58 -28.65
C LEU A 15 -16.38 -23.24 -27.87
N LEU A 16 -17.17 -24.25 -27.49
CA LEU A 16 -18.39 -24.04 -26.71
C LEU A 16 -18.09 -23.32 -25.39
N LYS A 17 -17.07 -23.75 -24.67
CA LYS A 17 -16.69 -23.12 -23.40
C LYS A 17 -16.13 -21.70 -23.58
N TYR A 18 -15.44 -21.43 -24.68
CA TYR A 18 -15.06 -20.07 -25.03
C TYR A 18 -16.30 -19.20 -25.30
N GLN A 19 -17.29 -19.72 -26.01
CA GLN A 19 -18.54 -19.00 -26.32
C GLN A 19 -19.41 -18.74 -25.09
N GLU A 20 -19.31 -19.54 -24.02
CA GLU A 20 -19.96 -19.23 -22.74
C GLU A 20 -19.48 -17.90 -22.15
N GLN A 21 -18.20 -17.59 -22.30
CA GLN A 21 -17.60 -16.34 -21.80
C GLN A 21 -17.65 -15.20 -22.83
N TYR A 22 -17.65 -15.54 -24.12
CA TYR A 22 -17.76 -14.59 -25.22
C TYR A 22 -18.93 -14.93 -26.17
N PRO A 23 -20.20 -14.71 -25.75
CA PRO A 23 -21.38 -15.13 -26.53
C PRO A 23 -21.53 -14.45 -27.89
N TYR A 24 -20.86 -13.32 -28.10
CA TYR A 24 -20.89 -12.57 -29.36
C TYR A 24 -20.07 -13.24 -30.49
N PHE A 25 -19.19 -14.20 -30.16
CA PHE A 25 -18.40 -14.90 -31.17
C PHE A 25 -19.22 -16.02 -31.84
N GLN A 26 -19.58 -15.83 -33.12
CA GLN A 26 -20.39 -16.78 -33.91
C GLN A 26 -19.59 -17.60 -34.93
N GLY A 27 -18.25 -17.59 -34.84
CA GLY A 27 -17.37 -18.35 -35.74
C GLY A 27 -17.03 -19.76 -35.26
N ASN A 28 -16.14 -20.42 -35.99
CA ASN A 28 -15.45 -21.64 -35.56
C ASN A 28 -14.01 -21.30 -35.15
N LEU A 29 -13.28 -22.27 -34.58
CA LEU A 29 -11.89 -22.08 -34.13
C LEU A 29 -10.97 -21.56 -35.25
N GLN A 30 -11.23 -21.93 -36.50
CA GLN A 30 -10.46 -21.49 -37.67
C GLN A 30 -10.55 -19.99 -37.89
N ARG A 31 -11.64 -19.35 -37.47
CA ARG A 31 -11.92 -17.92 -37.63
C ARG A 31 -11.49 -17.07 -36.45
N PHE A 32 -10.86 -17.65 -35.44
CA PHE A 32 -10.30 -16.89 -34.33
C PHE A 32 -9.34 -15.82 -34.86
N SER A 33 -9.62 -14.56 -34.52
CA SER A 33 -8.70 -13.45 -34.73
C SER A 33 -7.53 -13.53 -33.74
N SER A 34 -6.48 -12.73 -33.95
CA SER A 34 -5.39 -12.67 -32.97
C SER A 34 -5.88 -12.28 -31.57
N GLN A 35 -6.90 -11.44 -31.48
CA GLN A 35 -7.50 -11.06 -30.20
C GLN A 35 -8.27 -12.22 -29.56
N ASP A 36 -9.01 -13.02 -30.34
CA ASP A 36 -9.72 -14.19 -29.82
C ASP A 36 -8.75 -15.25 -29.27
N ILE A 37 -7.59 -15.39 -29.93
CA ILE A 37 -6.51 -16.27 -29.45
C ILE A 37 -5.96 -15.76 -28.11
N GLN A 38 -5.70 -14.45 -27.96
CA GLN A 38 -5.28 -13.88 -26.68
C GLN A 38 -6.32 -14.11 -25.58
N ASN A 39 -7.59 -13.88 -25.90
CA ASN A 39 -8.68 -14.08 -24.95
C ASN A 39 -8.76 -15.55 -24.50
N LEU A 40 -8.64 -16.50 -25.43
CA LEU A 40 -8.62 -17.92 -25.10
C LEU A 40 -7.44 -18.29 -24.21
N ILE A 41 -6.24 -17.79 -24.52
CA ILE A 41 -5.05 -18.01 -23.67
C ILE A 41 -5.30 -17.46 -22.26
N GLY A 42 -5.80 -16.23 -22.13
CA GLY A 42 -6.11 -15.63 -20.84
C GLY A 42 -7.17 -16.39 -20.04
N LEU A 43 -8.19 -16.95 -20.72
CA LEU A 43 -9.18 -17.82 -20.08
C LEU A 43 -8.56 -19.12 -19.57
N ILE A 44 -7.69 -19.76 -20.36
CA ILE A 44 -6.98 -20.98 -19.96
C ILE A 44 -6.05 -20.69 -18.76
N GLU A 45 -5.33 -19.57 -18.78
CA GLU A 45 -4.45 -19.14 -17.68
C GLU A 45 -5.23 -18.90 -16.40
N THR A 46 -6.38 -18.24 -16.50
CA THR A 46 -7.22 -17.94 -15.34
C THR A 46 -7.84 -19.21 -14.76
N ASN A 47 -8.32 -20.12 -15.62
CA ASN A 47 -9.08 -21.30 -15.19
C ASN A 47 -8.18 -22.47 -14.77
N CYS A 48 -7.10 -22.72 -15.52
CA CYS A 48 -6.24 -23.89 -15.34
C CYS A 48 -4.89 -23.53 -14.70
N LYS A 49 -4.57 -22.25 -14.52
CA LYS A 49 -3.24 -21.77 -14.06
C LYS A 49 -2.08 -22.30 -14.91
N GLN A 50 -2.35 -22.57 -16.18
CA GLN A 50 -1.41 -23.06 -17.18
C GLN A 50 -1.59 -22.23 -18.46
N THR A 51 -0.58 -22.19 -19.33
CA THR A 51 -0.62 -21.37 -20.55
C THR A 51 -0.33 -22.21 -21.80
N ILE A 52 -0.81 -21.72 -22.93
CA ILE A 52 -0.55 -22.28 -24.26
C ILE A 52 -0.01 -21.14 -25.13
N SER A 53 1.13 -21.37 -25.79
CA SER A 53 1.68 -20.35 -26.71
C SER A 53 0.76 -20.13 -27.92
N GLU A 54 0.65 -18.88 -28.39
CA GLU A 54 -0.09 -18.54 -29.61
C GLU A 54 0.33 -19.40 -30.81
N LYS A 55 1.65 -19.60 -30.98
CA LYS A 55 2.19 -20.43 -32.06
C LYS A 55 1.59 -21.84 -32.05
N TRP A 56 1.38 -22.40 -30.86
CA TRP A 56 0.78 -23.72 -30.72
C TRP A 56 -0.70 -23.71 -31.15
N ILE A 57 -1.46 -22.67 -30.79
CA ILE A 57 -2.86 -22.50 -31.21
C ILE A 57 -2.94 -22.45 -32.74
N TYR A 58 -2.10 -21.65 -33.39
CA TYR A 58 -2.05 -21.59 -34.86
C TYR A 58 -1.67 -22.94 -35.51
N THR A 59 -0.84 -23.73 -34.85
CA THR A 59 -0.31 -24.99 -35.42
C THR A 59 -1.23 -26.18 -35.22
N HIS A 60 -2.01 -26.22 -34.12
CA HIS A 60 -2.77 -27.42 -33.73
C HIS A 60 -4.26 -27.19 -33.46
N LEU A 61 -4.63 -26.02 -32.93
CA LEU A 61 -6.01 -25.72 -32.56
C LEU A 61 -6.79 -25.05 -33.69
N LYS A 62 -6.15 -24.15 -34.45
CA LYS A 62 -6.77 -23.41 -35.55
C LYS A 62 -6.98 -24.23 -36.84
N PRO A 63 -6.08 -25.16 -37.25
CA PRO A 63 -6.30 -25.93 -38.48
C PRO A 63 -7.59 -26.76 -38.44
N GLU A 64 -8.22 -26.95 -39.61
CA GLU A 64 -9.43 -27.79 -39.73
C GLU A 64 -9.13 -29.27 -39.53
N THR A 65 -7.97 -29.72 -40.00
CA THR A 65 -7.55 -31.11 -39.86
C THR A 65 -6.11 -31.16 -39.37
N ASN A 66 -5.83 -32.14 -38.50
CA ASN A 66 -4.51 -32.38 -37.95
C ASN A 66 -4.00 -33.74 -38.42
N SER A 67 -2.79 -33.79 -38.97
CA SER A 67 -2.16 -35.05 -39.39
C SER A 67 -1.55 -35.84 -38.24
N LYS A 68 -1.33 -35.19 -37.10
CA LYS A 68 -0.75 -35.78 -35.88
C LYS A 68 -1.43 -35.21 -34.64
N ILE A 69 -1.58 -36.06 -33.65
CA ILE A 69 -2.07 -35.66 -32.34
C ILE A 69 -1.01 -34.80 -31.64
N PRO A 70 -1.40 -33.67 -31.01
CA PRO A 70 -0.48 -32.88 -30.22
C PRO A 70 0.03 -33.63 -28.98
N ARG A 71 1.08 -33.10 -28.36
CA ARG A 71 1.63 -33.66 -27.12
C ARG A 71 0.57 -33.67 -26.00
N LYS A 72 0.65 -34.70 -25.14
CA LYS A 72 -0.34 -34.97 -24.08
C LYS A 72 -0.48 -33.86 -23.04
N ASP A 73 0.60 -33.13 -22.76
CA ASP A 73 0.57 -31.94 -21.89
C ASP A 73 -0.44 -30.89 -22.41
N MET A 74 -0.43 -30.61 -23.71
CA MET A 74 -1.33 -29.64 -24.31
C MET A 74 -2.77 -30.15 -24.37
N LEU A 75 -2.95 -31.45 -24.54
CA LEU A 75 -4.27 -32.08 -24.47
C LEU A 75 -4.84 -32.03 -23.04
N ASN A 76 -4.01 -32.28 -22.03
CA ASN A 76 -4.42 -32.16 -20.63
C ASN A 76 -4.89 -30.74 -20.29
N ILE A 77 -4.16 -29.70 -20.73
CA ILE A 77 -4.56 -28.30 -20.53
C ILE A 77 -5.96 -28.05 -21.10
N LEU A 78 -6.22 -28.49 -22.35
CA LEU A 78 -7.50 -28.27 -22.99
C LEU A 78 -8.64 -29.10 -22.36
N SER A 79 -8.35 -30.33 -21.94
CA SER A 79 -9.30 -31.18 -21.21
C SER A 79 -9.67 -30.57 -19.86
N GLU A 80 -8.70 -30.06 -19.11
CA GLU A 80 -8.90 -29.30 -17.87
C GLU A 80 -9.67 -28.02 -18.12
N PHE A 81 -9.32 -27.30 -19.20
CA PHE A 81 -10.04 -26.11 -19.58
C PHE A 81 -11.52 -26.41 -19.79
N VAL A 82 -11.88 -27.51 -20.43
CA VAL A 82 -13.30 -27.87 -20.65
C VAL A 82 -13.96 -28.61 -19.48
N GLY A 83 -13.23 -28.94 -18.41
CA GLY A 83 -13.77 -29.41 -17.13
C GLY A 83 -13.44 -30.86 -16.75
N PHE A 84 -12.57 -31.54 -17.50
CA PHE A 84 -12.08 -32.89 -17.20
C PHE A 84 -10.74 -32.82 -16.44
N SER A 85 -10.38 -33.80 -15.63
CA SER A 85 -9.07 -33.82 -14.95
C SER A 85 -7.87 -33.98 -15.90
N GLY A 86 -8.09 -34.41 -17.14
CA GLY A 86 -7.06 -34.50 -18.17
C GLY A 86 -7.51 -35.26 -19.42
N TRP A 87 -6.58 -35.44 -20.37
CA TRP A 87 -6.84 -36.06 -21.66
C TRP A 87 -7.32 -37.51 -21.54
N ASP A 88 -6.75 -38.28 -20.60
CA ASP A 88 -7.14 -39.68 -20.43
C ASP A 88 -8.62 -39.76 -20.01
N GLU A 89 -9.05 -39.00 -19.00
CA GLU A 89 -10.46 -38.96 -18.57
C GLU A 89 -11.39 -38.55 -19.71
N PHE A 90 -11.03 -37.51 -20.46
CA PHE A 90 -11.79 -37.05 -21.61
C PHE A 90 -11.99 -38.14 -22.69
N VAL A 91 -10.97 -38.97 -22.92
CA VAL A 91 -11.05 -40.08 -23.88
C VAL A 91 -11.84 -41.26 -23.32
N PHE A 92 -11.80 -41.47 -22.00
CA PHE A 92 -12.48 -42.59 -21.31
C PHE A 92 -13.96 -42.35 -21.04
N GLU A 93 -14.41 -41.10 -20.82
CA GLU A 93 -15.80 -40.80 -20.43
C GLU A 93 -16.84 -41.13 -21.52
N ASP A 94 -16.39 -41.32 -22.76
CA ASP A 94 -17.25 -41.77 -23.86
C ASP A 94 -17.42 -43.30 -23.91
N LYS A 95 -16.90 -44.01 -22.90
CA LYS A 95 -17.11 -45.44 -22.66
C LYS A 95 -17.53 -45.66 -21.21
N ILE A 96 -18.83 -45.49 -20.92
CA ILE A 96 -19.68 -46.25 -19.98
C ILE A 96 -20.90 -45.36 -19.60
N PRO A 97 -22.16 -45.84 -19.73
CA PRO A 97 -23.33 -45.11 -19.28
C PRO A 97 -23.53 -45.21 -17.77
N GLU A 98 -24.24 -44.22 -17.22
CA GLU A 98 -24.65 -44.04 -15.82
C GLU A 98 -24.88 -45.34 -15.03
N SER A 99 -24.37 -45.41 -13.79
CA SER A 99 -25.08 -46.17 -12.75
C SER A 99 -24.85 -45.64 -11.34
N GLN A 100 -25.98 -45.34 -10.71
CA GLN A 100 -26.22 -45.15 -9.29
C GLN A 100 -25.62 -46.26 -8.42
N GLY A 101 -25.18 -45.91 -7.21
CA GLY A 101 -24.68 -46.86 -6.22
C GLY A 101 -25.78 -47.55 -5.40
N THR A 102 -25.45 -48.73 -4.87
CA THR A 102 -26.02 -49.29 -3.63
C THR A 102 -24.95 -49.99 -2.78
N ASP A 103 -25.02 -49.73 -1.48
CA ASP A 103 -24.34 -50.34 -0.32
C ASP A 103 -24.46 -51.89 -0.29
N LYS A 104 -23.62 -52.78 0.28
CA LYS A 104 -22.61 -52.86 1.38
C LYS A 104 -22.04 -54.33 1.37
N PRO A 105 -21.15 -54.82 2.26
CA PRO A 105 -20.13 -54.19 3.10
C PRO A 105 -18.74 -54.86 2.98
N LYS A 106 -17.66 -54.08 3.04
CA LYS A 106 -16.44 -54.51 3.74
C LYS A 106 -16.26 -53.54 4.89
N LYS A 107 -16.06 -54.07 6.10
CA LYS A 107 -15.66 -53.33 7.31
C LYS A 107 -14.36 -52.59 7.01
N SER A 108 -14.48 -51.48 6.31
CA SER A 108 -13.35 -50.71 5.87
C SER A 108 -13.12 -49.67 6.92
N LYS A 109 -11.87 -49.59 7.37
CA LYS A 109 -11.35 -48.50 8.18
C LYS A 109 -11.41 -47.14 7.44
N LYS A 110 -12.28 -46.98 6.42
CA LYS A 110 -12.58 -45.71 5.75
C LYS A 110 -13.17 -44.70 6.73
N TRP A 111 -13.89 -45.11 7.78
CA TRP A 111 -14.29 -44.18 8.85
C TRP A 111 -13.09 -43.67 9.65
N LEU A 112 -12.06 -44.50 9.87
CA LEU A 112 -10.78 -44.04 10.45
C LEU A 112 -10.05 -43.08 9.51
N LEU A 113 -10.13 -43.28 8.19
CA LEU A 113 -9.55 -42.40 7.17
C LEU A 113 -10.31 -41.07 7.04
N LEU A 114 -11.65 -41.10 7.12
CA LEU A 114 -12.50 -39.91 7.19
C LEU A 114 -12.31 -39.17 8.51
N LEU A 115 -12.15 -39.88 9.64
CA LEU A 115 -11.76 -39.26 10.90
C LEU A 115 -10.38 -38.61 10.82
N LEU A 116 -9.42 -39.22 10.12
CA LEU A 116 -8.09 -38.65 9.89
C LEU A 116 -8.15 -37.40 9.00
N ILE A 117 -8.95 -37.43 7.93
CA ILE A 117 -9.16 -36.27 7.06
C ILE A 117 -9.86 -35.15 7.83
N PHE A 118 -10.90 -35.47 8.61
CA PHE A 118 -11.60 -34.50 9.44
C PHE A 118 -10.71 -33.95 10.56
N LEU A 119 -9.82 -34.77 11.11
CA LEU A 119 -8.81 -34.36 12.09
C LEU A 119 -7.78 -33.43 11.46
N ILE A 120 -7.28 -33.72 10.25
CA ILE A 120 -6.35 -32.86 9.52
C ILE A 120 -7.04 -31.55 9.14
N LEU A 121 -8.28 -31.60 8.65
CA LEU A 121 -9.05 -30.41 8.31
C LEU A 121 -9.29 -29.55 9.55
N SER A 122 -9.62 -30.18 10.68
CA SER A 122 -9.79 -29.52 11.97
C SER A 122 -8.47 -28.90 12.45
N ILE A 123 -7.33 -29.59 12.33
CA ILE A 123 -6.01 -29.06 12.67
C ILE A 123 -5.65 -27.87 11.77
N VAL A 124 -5.93 -27.94 10.47
CA VAL A 124 -5.70 -26.83 9.53
C VAL A 124 -6.60 -25.64 9.84
N LEU A 125 -7.86 -25.88 10.21
CA LEU A 125 -8.82 -24.85 10.57
C LEU A 125 -8.44 -24.19 11.90
N ILE A 126 -8.02 -24.98 12.89
CA ILE A 126 -7.45 -24.53 14.16
C ILE A 126 -6.17 -23.74 13.89
N PHE A 127 -5.23 -24.26 13.11
CA PHE A 127 -3.98 -23.57 12.76
C PHE A 127 -4.24 -22.26 12.01
N SER A 128 -5.27 -22.20 11.16
CA SER A 128 -5.70 -20.98 10.47
C SER A 128 -6.30 -19.95 11.43
N ILE A 129 -7.09 -20.39 12.41
CA ILE A 129 -7.65 -19.52 13.46
C ILE A 129 -6.54 -19.02 14.40
N PHE A 130 -5.61 -19.89 14.79
CA PHE A 130 -4.49 -19.54 15.68
C PHE A 130 -3.39 -18.72 14.98
N ASN A 131 -3.22 -18.85 13.65
CA ASN A 131 -2.26 -18.06 12.87
C ASN A 131 -2.83 -16.79 12.25
N LYS A 132 -4.08 -16.44 12.52
CA LYS A 132 -4.49 -15.05 12.36
C LYS A 132 -3.72 -14.21 13.39
N LYS A 133 -2.52 -13.77 13.01
CA LYS A 133 -1.88 -12.62 13.65
C LYS A 133 -2.90 -11.50 13.57
N GLU A 134 -3.40 -11.07 14.72
CA GLU A 134 -4.27 -9.90 14.77
C GLU A 134 -3.53 -8.76 14.07
N VAL A 135 -4.07 -8.27 12.95
CA VAL A 135 -3.59 -7.03 12.37
C VAL A 135 -3.82 -5.99 13.47
N PRO A 136 -2.76 -5.35 14.00
CA PRO A 136 -2.95 -4.39 15.08
C PRO A 136 -3.90 -3.32 14.54
N LYS A 137 -4.98 -3.05 15.29
CA LYS A 137 -5.99 -2.07 14.89
C LYS A 137 -5.32 -0.69 14.83
N THR A 138 -4.90 -0.29 13.64
CA THR A 138 -4.31 1.02 13.40
C THR A 138 -5.40 2.07 13.41
N LYS A 139 -5.21 3.13 14.20
CA LYS A 139 -6.09 4.29 14.25
C LYS A 139 -5.42 5.47 13.58
N THR A 140 -6.18 6.13 12.72
CA THR A 140 -5.73 7.34 12.04
C THR A 140 -6.13 8.56 12.85
N ILE A 141 -5.17 9.41 13.15
CA ILE A 141 -5.38 10.70 13.81
C ILE A 141 -4.96 11.81 12.85
N GLU A 142 -5.82 12.80 12.67
CA GLU A 142 -5.53 13.98 11.85
C GLU A 142 -4.87 15.07 12.72
N LEU A 143 -3.87 15.75 12.16
CA LEU A 143 -3.17 16.86 12.79
C LEU A 143 -3.55 18.13 12.05
N ASN A 144 -4.19 19.05 12.77
CA ASN A 144 -4.74 20.27 12.19
C ASN A 144 -4.14 21.50 12.86
N ASN A 145 -4.10 22.62 12.14
CA ASN A 145 -3.85 23.92 12.71
C ASN A 145 -5.08 24.34 13.54
N GLU A 146 -4.87 24.73 14.80
CA GLU A 146 -5.95 25.10 15.73
C GLU A 146 -6.80 26.29 15.25
N PHE A 147 -6.21 27.24 14.52
CA PHE A 147 -6.91 28.46 14.10
C PHE A 147 -7.51 28.33 12.69
N THR A 148 -6.81 27.68 11.76
CA THR A 148 -7.29 27.56 10.37
C THR A 148 -8.08 26.28 10.12
N ASN A 149 -7.99 25.29 11.00
CA ASN A 149 -8.51 23.92 10.82
C ASN A 149 -7.94 23.18 9.60
N GLU A 150 -6.91 23.74 8.95
CA GLU A 150 -6.23 23.09 7.84
C GLU A 150 -5.27 22.01 8.35
N LYS A 151 -5.04 21.00 7.51
CA LYS A 151 -4.06 19.95 7.81
C LYS A 151 -2.66 20.53 7.90
N VAL A 152 -1.88 20.09 8.89
CA VAL A 152 -0.49 20.52 9.01
C VAL A 152 0.39 19.87 7.93
N ASN A 153 1.44 20.59 7.52
CA ASN A 153 2.44 20.03 6.64
C ASN A 153 3.21 18.91 7.36
N SER A 154 3.31 17.74 6.72
CA SER A 154 3.91 16.55 7.32
C SER A 154 5.43 16.68 7.52
N ASP A 155 6.09 17.48 6.68
CA ASP A 155 7.54 17.73 6.79
C ASP A 155 7.90 18.65 7.97
N GLU A 156 6.90 19.31 8.57
CA GLU A 156 7.08 20.33 9.60
C GLU A 156 6.74 19.82 11.00
N VAL A 157 6.24 18.60 11.12
CA VAL A 157 5.79 18.02 12.39
C VAL A 157 6.43 16.64 12.56
N LYS A 158 6.85 16.35 13.78
CA LYS A 158 7.31 15.03 14.19
C LYS A 158 6.40 14.51 15.30
N VAL A 159 5.97 13.26 15.18
CA VAL A 159 5.14 12.60 16.18
C VAL A 159 5.89 11.41 16.74
N TYR A 160 6.00 11.34 18.05
CA TYR A 160 6.60 10.21 18.75
C TYR A 160 5.56 9.51 19.60
N GLN A 161 5.42 8.21 19.43
CA GLN A 161 4.72 7.33 20.36
C GLN A 161 5.68 6.91 21.48
N VAL A 162 5.27 7.15 22.72
CA VAL A 162 6.08 6.86 23.90
C VAL A 162 5.44 5.74 24.72
N GLU A 163 6.10 4.59 24.78
CA GLU A 163 5.67 3.42 25.55
C GLU A 163 6.83 2.91 26.41
N ASP A 164 6.59 2.72 27.71
CA ASP A 164 7.58 2.19 28.67
C ASP A 164 8.98 2.85 28.56
N SER A 165 9.01 4.16 28.29
CA SER A 165 10.22 5.00 28.07
C SER A 165 10.92 4.87 26.71
N VAL A 166 10.42 4.01 25.82
CA VAL A 166 10.85 3.96 24.41
C VAL A 166 10.11 5.04 23.62
N LYS A 167 10.85 5.85 22.84
CA LYS A 167 10.28 6.83 21.91
C LYS A 167 10.39 6.28 20.48
N GLN A 168 9.25 5.98 19.87
CA GLN A 168 9.17 5.57 18.47
C GLN A 168 8.62 6.73 17.62
N GLU A 169 9.36 7.16 16.62
CA GLU A 169 8.87 8.13 15.63
C GLU A 169 7.83 7.48 14.72
N LEU A 170 6.72 8.19 14.49
CA LEU A 170 5.64 7.77 13.61
C LEU A 170 5.71 8.55 12.30
N GLU A 171 5.51 7.84 11.19
CA GLU A 171 5.43 8.46 9.87
C GLU A 171 4.12 9.26 9.75
N ILE A 172 4.23 10.47 9.19
CA ILE A 172 3.10 11.35 8.92
C ILE A 172 2.90 11.46 7.42
N LYS A 173 1.67 11.25 6.95
CA LYS A 173 1.31 11.42 5.53
C LYS A 173 0.08 12.30 5.43
N GLU A 174 0.20 13.40 4.69
CA GLU A 174 -0.89 14.37 4.48
C GLU A 174 -1.55 14.83 5.78
N GLY A 175 -0.73 15.11 6.81
CA GLY A 175 -1.20 15.56 8.13
C GLY A 175 -1.87 14.46 8.94
N LYS A 176 -1.71 13.18 8.58
CA LYS A 176 -2.29 12.03 9.27
C LYS A 176 -1.21 11.13 9.84
N VAL A 177 -1.43 10.66 11.05
CA VAL A 177 -0.56 9.69 11.72
C VAL A 177 -1.33 8.42 12.05
N GLN A 178 -0.71 7.26 11.82
CA GLN A 178 -1.27 5.97 12.19
C GLN A 178 -0.68 5.52 13.52
N VAL A 179 -1.57 5.25 14.47
CA VAL A 179 -1.21 4.82 15.82
C VAL A 179 -1.71 3.41 16.02
N SER A 180 -0.83 2.51 16.44
CA SER A 180 -1.20 1.17 16.84
C SER A 180 -0.79 0.94 18.29
N ASN A 181 -1.59 0.19 19.03
CA ASN A 181 -1.24 -0.20 20.39
C ASN A 181 -1.68 -1.64 20.62
N ALA A 182 -0.70 -2.51 20.82
CA ALA A 182 -0.94 -3.94 21.02
C ALA A 182 -1.27 -4.29 22.49
N ASN A 183 -0.99 -3.39 23.45
CA ASN A 183 -0.79 -3.78 24.85
C ASN A 183 -1.86 -3.28 25.83
N GLU A 184 -3.02 -2.79 25.38
CA GLU A 184 -4.11 -2.21 26.21
C GLU A 184 -3.72 -1.02 27.13
N LYS A 185 -2.43 -0.66 27.16
CA LYS A 185 -1.89 0.49 27.90
C LYS A 185 -2.34 1.81 27.29
N LYS A 186 -2.24 2.90 28.07
CA LYS A 186 -2.45 4.26 27.54
C LYS A 186 -1.34 4.60 26.53
N THR A 187 -1.71 5.06 25.35
CA THR A 187 -0.79 5.61 24.35
C THR A 187 -0.48 7.06 24.69
N LYS A 188 0.81 7.43 24.68
CA LYS A 188 1.28 8.80 24.81
C LYS A 188 1.91 9.24 23.49
N LEU A 189 1.34 10.26 22.86
CA LEU A 189 1.94 10.92 21.71
C LEU A 189 2.62 12.22 22.15
N VAL A 190 3.83 12.43 21.69
CA VAL A 190 4.60 13.68 21.83
C VAL A 190 4.79 14.26 20.45
N ILE A 191 4.22 15.44 20.21
CA ILE A 191 4.20 16.12 18.93
C ILE A 191 5.14 17.32 19.05
N GLN A 192 6.07 17.42 18.10
CA GLN A 192 7.11 18.45 18.07
C GLN A 192 7.14 19.10 16.69
N SER A 193 7.34 20.40 16.65
CA SER A 193 7.48 21.17 15.42
C SER A 193 8.30 22.43 15.71
N PRO A 194 9.07 22.95 14.74
CA PRO A 194 9.60 24.30 14.86
C PRO A 194 8.53 25.39 14.74
N PHE A 195 7.33 25.10 14.22
CA PHE A 195 6.30 26.10 13.94
C PHE A 195 5.04 25.98 14.80
N TYR A 196 4.88 24.89 15.54
CA TYR A 196 3.74 24.66 16.43
C TYR A 196 4.23 24.38 17.85
N GLU A 197 3.45 24.82 18.84
CA GLU A 197 3.74 24.57 20.25
C GLU A 197 3.82 23.04 20.53
N PRO A 198 4.81 22.58 21.32
CA PRO A 198 4.92 21.17 21.68
C PRO A 198 3.65 20.66 22.37
N LYS A 199 3.08 19.57 21.86
CA LYS A 199 1.83 19.00 22.39
C LYS A 199 2.01 17.55 22.79
N THR A 200 1.58 17.21 23.99
CA THR A 200 1.54 15.83 24.47
C THR A 200 0.10 15.40 24.68
N VAL A 201 -0.30 14.31 24.05
CA VAL A 201 -1.66 13.76 24.16
C VAL A 201 -1.60 12.34 24.68
N VAL A 202 -2.39 12.03 25.70
CA VAL A 202 -2.48 10.69 26.29
C VAL A 202 -3.90 10.16 26.12
N PHE A 203 -4.05 9.00 25.47
CA PHE A 203 -5.35 8.39 25.22
C PHE A 203 -5.27 6.87 25.23
N ASN A 204 -6.43 6.20 25.26
CA ASN A 204 -6.47 4.74 25.12
C ASN A 204 -6.75 4.38 23.65
N ALA A 205 -5.73 3.87 22.96
CA ALA A 205 -5.82 3.48 21.56
C ALA A 205 -6.70 2.24 21.33
N ASN A 206 -7.11 1.49 22.36
CA ASN A 206 -7.99 0.32 22.22
C ASN A 206 -9.48 0.68 22.40
N ASN A 207 -9.79 1.87 22.92
CA ASN A 207 -11.17 2.34 23.07
C ASN A 207 -11.51 3.40 22.02
N ASN A 208 -12.34 3.06 21.03
CA ASN A 208 -12.74 3.94 19.92
C ASN A 208 -13.42 5.23 20.38
N SER A 209 -14.16 5.21 21.49
CA SER A 209 -14.83 6.41 22.02
C SER A 209 -13.85 7.37 22.70
N LYS A 210 -12.65 6.93 23.06
CA LYS A 210 -11.66 7.70 23.82
C LYS A 210 -10.37 7.99 23.04
N THR A 211 -10.32 7.63 21.76
CA THR A 211 -9.23 8.02 20.85
C THR A 211 -9.63 9.31 20.13
N PRO A 212 -8.81 10.37 20.15
CA PRO A 212 -9.11 11.58 19.40
C PRO A 212 -9.12 11.29 17.89
N LYS A 213 -10.08 11.85 17.17
CA LYS A 213 -10.11 11.81 15.69
C LYS A 213 -9.11 12.80 15.09
N SER A 214 -8.97 13.95 15.73
CA SER A 214 -8.03 15.00 15.37
C SER A 214 -7.31 15.52 16.60
N ILE A 215 -6.11 16.06 16.39
CA ILE A 215 -5.35 16.82 17.37
C ILE A 215 -5.03 18.18 16.74
N ASP A 216 -5.56 19.23 17.36
CA ASP A 216 -5.30 20.60 16.92
C ASP A 216 -3.96 21.07 17.50
N LEU A 217 -3.11 21.64 16.66
CA LEU A 217 -1.80 22.16 17.01
C LEU A 217 -1.85 23.67 16.97
N LYS A 218 -1.49 24.29 18.11
CA LYS A 218 -1.40 25.74 18.23
C LYS A 218 -0.14 26.24 17.52
N PRO A 219 -0.25 27.12 16.52
CA PRO A 219 0.91 27.76 15.91
C PRO A 219 1.72 28.56 16.94
N ASP A 220 3.05 28.54 16.80
CA ASP A 220 3.94 29.49 17.47
C ASP A 220 4.01 30.76 16.62
N ASP A 221 3.52 31.87 17.15
CA ASP A 221 3.34 33.12 16.42
C ASP A 221 4.65 33.65 15.82
N TYR A 222 5.76 33.58 16.58
CA TYR A 222 7.05 34.12 16.14
C TYR A 222 7.71 33.19 15.12
N ALA A 223 7.61 31.88 15.33
CA ALA A 223 8.06 30.90 14.35
C ALA A 223 7.30 30.99 13.03
N MET A 224 5.98 31.18 13.10
CA MET A 224 5.13 31.37 11.91
C MET A 224 5.45 32.68 11.18
N MET A 225 5.71 33.77 11.92
CA MET A 225 6.17 35.02 11.30
C MET A 225 7.53 34.85 10.62
N LEU A 226 8.48 34.18 11.25
CA LEU A 226 9.78 33.86 10.64
C LEU A 226 9.60 33.05 9.34
N LYS A 227 8.76 32.01 9.37
CA LYS A 227 8.41 31.22 8.18
C LYS A 227 7.83 32.10 7.07
N ALA A 228 6.89 32.98 7.42
CA ALA A 228 6.28 33.91 6.48
C ALA A 228 7.33 34.85 5.87
N PHE A 229 8.28 35.36 6.65
CA PHE A 229 9.37 36.16 6.11
C PHE A 229 10.25 35.34 5.16
N MET A 230 10.64 34.11 5.50
CA MET A 230 11.45 33.30 4.58
C MET A 230 10.79 33.09 3.20
N LEU A 231 9.46 33.02 3.14
CA LEU A 231 8.71 32.66 1.93
C LEU A 231 8.08 33.84 1.18
N SER A 232 7.78 34.95 1.85
CA SER A 232 7.04 36.07 1.27
C SER A 232 7.92 37.13 0.61
N ASP A 233 7.43 37.68 -0.51
CA ASP A 233 8.02 38.83 -1.17
C ASP A 233 7.86 40.12 -0.34
N ILE A 234 8.83 41.04 -0.45
CA ILE A 234 8.77 42.35 0.20
C ILE A 234 7.65 43.21 -0.38
N LYS A 235 6.89 43.87 0.51
CA LYS A 235 6.06 45.04 0.16
C LYS A 235 6.64 46.33 0.75
N ASP A 236 7.14 46.28 1.99
CA ASP A 236 7.82 47.38 2.68
C ASP A 236 8.98 46.82 3.53
N TRP A 237 10.21 47.21 3.19
CA TRP A 237 11.42 46.73 3.85
C TRP A 237 11.61 47.32 5.26
N GLN A 238 11.12 48.54 5.50
CA GLN A 238 11.30 49.22 6.79
C GLN A 238 10.41 48.59 7.85
N THR A 239 9.13 48.39 7.53
CA THR A 239 8.20 47.67 8.40
C THR A 239 8.71 46.26 8.73
N ARG A 240 9.24 45.55 7.73
CA ARG A 240 9.80 44.20 7.92
C ARG A 240 11.01 44.20 8.84
N LYS A 241 11.90 45.18 8.72
CA LYS A 241 13.05 45.35 9.63
C LYS A 241 12.59 45.56 11.08
N GLU A 242 11.57 46.39 11.29
CA GLU A 242 11.00 46.63 12.63
C GLU A 242 10.34 45.37 13.20
N GLN A 243 9.63 44.59 12.37
CA GLN A 243 9.04 43.32 12.78
C GLN A 243 10.10 42.27 13.14
N LEU A 244 11.16 42.14 12.34
CA LEU A 244 12.29 41.25 12.64
C LEU A 244 12.95 41.61 13.98
N ASN A 245 13.10 42.89 14.29
CA ASN A 245 13.62 43.34 15.59
C ASN A 245 12.72 43.00 16.78
N LYS A 246 11.40 42.86 16.56
CA LYS A 246 10.45 42.43 17.59
C LYS A 246 10.55 40.93 17.88
N ILE A 247 10.71 40.11 16.84
CA ILE A 247 10.65 38.65 16.96
C ILE A 247 12.01 37.98 17.22
N LEU A 248 13.12 38.60 16.79
CA LEU A 248 14.47 38.06 16.95
C LEU A 248 15.14 38.64 18.20
N SER A 249 15.68 37.76 19.04
CA SER A 249 16.48 38.16 20.22
C SER A 249 17.75 38.89 19.81
N ASP A 250 18.27 39.76 20.66
CA ASP A 250 19.52 40.48 20.41
C ASP A 250 20.73 39.54 20.37
N ASN A 251 20.64 38.38 21.04
CA ASN A 251 21.63 37.33 21.05
C ASN A 251 21.35 36.19 20.05
N LEU A 252 20.58 36.46 18.98
CA LEU A 252 20.20 35.43 18.02
C LEU A 252 21.42 34.68 17.45
N GLU A 253 21.40 33.36 17.57
CA GLU A 253 22.32 32.42 16.96
C GLU A 253 21.60 31.62 15.86
N VAL A 254 22.15 31.62 14.65
CA VAL A 254 21.61 30.82 13.54
C VAL A 254 22.67 29.89 12.99
N ILE A 255 22.38 28.59 12.96
CA ILE A 255 23.27 27.56 12.41
C ILE A 255 22.61 26.97 11.16
N VAL A 256 23.27 27.12 10.02
CA VAL A 256 22.83 26.56 8.73
C VAL A 256 23.71 25.38 8.37
N MET A 257 23.14 24.17 8.39
CA MET A 257 23.81 22.95 7.93
C MET A 257 23.89 22.98 6.40
N LEU A 258 25.11 22.99 5.86
CA LEU A 258 25.37 22.99 4.43
C LEU A 258 25.13 21.60 3.83
N LYS A 259 24.83 21.56 2.54
CA LYS A 259 24.68 20.28 1.81
C LYS A 259 26.02 19.55 1.68
N ASN A 260 25.94 18.27 1.31
CA ASN A 260 27.10 17.45 0.94
C ASN A 260 28.18 17.38 2.04
N ASP A 261 27.75 17.43 3.31
CA ASP A 261 28.64 17.37 4.47
C ASP A 261 29.71 18.48 4.48
N LEU A 262 29.43 19.63 3.86
CA LEU A 262 30.33 20.79 3.83
C LEU A 262 30.44 21.53 5.17
N GLY A 263 29.84 20.99 6.24
CA GLY A 263 29.82 21.59 7.57
C GLY A 263 28.61 22.51 7.79
N ALA A 264 28.83 23.58 8.54
CA ALA A 264 27.78 24.53 8.89
C ALA A 264 28.27 25.98 8.83
N GLU A 265 27.36 26.88 8.45
CA GLU A 265 27.54 28.33 8.55
C GLU A 265 26.85 28.87 9.80
N TYR A 266 27.45 29.90 10.38
CA TYR A 266 26.89 30.61 11.52
C TYR A 266 26.48 32.03 11.09
N PHE A 267 25.32 32.49 11.56
CA PHE A 267 24.87 33.87 11.41
C PHE A 267 24.39 34.44 12.73
N ASN A 268 24.74 35.70 12.98
CA ASN A 268 24.14 36.47 14.08
C ASN A 268 22.82 37.15 13.65
N LYS A 269 22.15 37.82 14.60
CA LYS A 269 20.91 38.59 14.36
C LYS A 269 20.98 39.48 13.12
N ASN A 270 22.03 40.30 12.99
CA ASN A 270 22.11 41.30 11.93
C ASN A 270 22.27 40.65 10.56
N GLU A 271 23.17 39.67 10.44
CA GLU A 271 23.45 38.95 9.19
C GLU A 271 22.22 38.17 8.73
N PHE A 272 21.55 37.46 9.64
CA PHE A 272 20.38 36.68 9.28
C PHE A 272 19.17 37.59 8.99
N SER A 273 18.97 38.65 9.76
CA SER A 273 17.91 39.63 9.50
C SER A 273 18.05 40.25 8.10
N GLN A 274 19.27 40.57 7.64
CA GLN A 274 19.48 41.09 6.29
C GLN A 274 19.03 40.09 5.20
N LYS A 275 19.35 38.80 5.37
CA LYS A 275 18.89 37.73 4.46
C LYS A 275 17.36 37.58 4.50
N LEU A 276 16.75 37.82 5.65
CA LEU A 276 15.30 37.78 5.83
C LEU A 276 14.60 39.07 5.41
N ILE A 277 15.27 40.22 5.27
CA ILE A 277 14.60 41.41 4.73
C ILE A 277 14.29 41.12 3.27
N ILE A 278 15.30 40.83 2.45
CA ILE A 278 15.15 40.47 1.02
C ILE A 278 15.49 38.98 0.84
N PRO A 279 14.53 38.05 1.00
CA PRO A 279 14.79 36.61 0.92
C PRO A 279 15.12 36.20 -0.51
N THR A 280 16.36 35.75 -0.71
CA THR A 280 16.82 35.13 -1.95
C THR A 280 16.21 33.73 -2.12
N GLU A 281 16.30 33.17 -3.33
CA GLU A 281 15.88 31.79 -3.61
C GLU A 281 16.54 30.76 -2.68
N ASN A 282 17.79 30.99 -2.28
CA ASN A 282 18.48 30.11 -1.33
C ASN A 282 17.83 30.17 0.06
N VAL A 283 17.39 31.35 0.51
CA VAL A 283 16.69 31.53 1.80
C VAL A 283 15.32 30.87 1.75
N ARG A 284 14.59 30.96 0.62
CA ARG A 284 13.27 30.31 0.46
C ARG A 284 13.34 28.78 0.54
N LYS A 285 14.47 28.19 0.16
CA LYS A 285 14.72 26.73 0.20
C LYS A 285 15.30 26.23 1.52
N MET A 286 15.62 27.12 2.45
CA MET A 286 16.10 26.72 3.77
C MET A 286 14.97 26.09 4.58
N LYS A 287 15.23 24.92 5.17
CA LYS A 287 14.28 24.22 6.04
C LYS A 287 14.66 24.44 7.51
N ILE A 288 13.80 25.11 8.27
CA ILE A 288 13.99 25.25 9.72
C ILE A 288 13.73 23.89 10.40
N ILE A 289 14.65 23.47 11.24
CA ILE A 289 14.62 22.20 11.97
C ILE A 289 14.33 22.42 13.46
N GLU A 290 14.84 23.52 14.02
CA GLU A 290 14.76 23.83 15.45
C GLU A 290 14.67 25.33 15.64
N ILE A 291 13.82 25.75 16.57
CA ILE A 291 13.72 27.12 17.07
C ILE A 291 13.76 27.03 18.61
N LYS A 292 14.50 27.92 19.25
CA LYS A 292 14.41 28.15 20.69
C LYS A 292 14.19 29.62 20.97
N ASN A 293 13.36 29.87 21.96
CA ASN A 293 13.01 31.21 22.38
C ASN A 293 13.72 31.54 23.70
N ASP A 294 14.00 32.83 23.90
CA ASP A 294 14.48 33.37 25.16
C ASP A 294 13.34 33.53 26.18
N ALA A 295 13.66 34.07 27.36
CA ALA A 295 12.69 34.29 28.43
C ALA A 295 11.59 35.32 28.10
N ASN A 296 11.74 36.09 27.02
CA ASN A 296 10.75 37.06 26.53
C ASN A 296 10.02 36.54 25.28
N ASP A 297 10.09 35.23 25.03
CA ASP A 297 9.54 34.54 23.87
C ASP A 297 10.16 34.96 22.51
N LYS A 298 11.24 35.76 22.49
CA LYS A 298 11.92 36.08 21.22
C LYS A 298 12.77 34.92 20.77
N ILE A 299 12.91 34.74 19.46
CA ILE A 299 13.74 33.68 18.90
C ILE A 299 15.21 33.97 19.18
N GLU A 300 15.87 33.10 19.95
CA GLU A 300 17.28 33.20 20.34
C GLU A 300 18.16 32.20 19.60
N PHE A 301 17.59 31.09 19.12
CA PHE A 301 18.34 30.10 18.36
C PHE A 301 17.52 29.53 17.20
N ILE A 302 18.15 29.39 16.03
CA ILE A 302 17.56 28.74 14.85
C ILE A 302 18.54 27.73 14.27
N ARG A 303 18.09 26.49 14.05
CA ARG A 303 18.82 25.50 13.25
C ARG A 303 18.13 25.30 11.92
N ILE A 304 18.91 25.40 10.85
CA ILE A 304 18.43 25.30 9.47
C ILE A 304 19.18 24.19 8.76
N LYS A 305 18.48 23.44 7.91
CA LYS A 305 19.06 22.54 6.91
C LYS A 305 18.91 23.17 5.53
N GLN A 306 20.01 23.26 4.79
CA GLN A 306 19.96 23.66 3.39
C GLN A 306 19.47 22.48 2.54
N GLU A 307 18.48 22.72 1.68
CA GLU A 307 17.94 21.75 0.74
C GLU A 307 18.49 21.92 -0.66
#